data_AF-R7NHW7-F1
#
_entry.id   AF-R7NHW7-F1
#
_cell.length_a   1.000
_cell.length_b   1.000
_cell.length_c   1.000
_cell.angle_alpha   90.00
_cell.angle_beta   90.00
_cell.angle_gamma   90.00
#
_symmetry.space_group_name_H-M   'P 1'
#
loop_
_entity.id
_entity.type
_entity.pdbx_description
1 polymer ?
#
loop_
_entity_poly.entity_id
_entity_poly.type
_entity_poly.pdbx_seq_one_letter_code
_entity_poly.pdbx_strand_id
1 'polypeptide(L)'
;MITSVDKIKIKEYLNKHASGDLYYDDFKEIVNRKKCTDKDLLEYFIICSEQFLEKQNISFKLFLKYLELTRIFIQIMQELEVKIPDEMIKRIILLKQNYEIFCRVSQVESDEKVSCFLNDLFHYISENYEISLVEDNRKASISEIEIVERRLNKEIEHRNVKIEEQALIIDEKEKKIVEQREKIRDLRKEKEQIELAVSDLKKIVRNLQKLVDESKNNELKSESIIADLTLRVQELEDRIVTLQNTKAELETRIIFLEEELNKMIKIKDEKEFLLSEKKELQRKLDSSLIQIKELENWRAFKSFGDQVDVIILEKLYSSGISLEELQSFLEHQQISLSLNEIRKRIQYLGLQFSIGTSFKKGRKNYFISSLPSLENTNYSIDLVDEKSYIDFLFVADSHIYEANIRNTVDIFDSIIDFCIKNGISQVFHLGDFFDFNRYCSSSIYDFKKMANFKELVSQLIERIPKEKSIEHIILGGNHDEDLLHLGVDLLKYFIAEREEFSFAGYQNSLLKVIHNDILVGNFLLSHPYKGIVRSGLKGEVKNFEEQFSTDISFAFFGHHHSSYLDLEAKGCIVPSLAVDRVCNGAWFVRMNLKENHLNNMVFKPLILEKKLVPVSEFVYSVPKCEKTL
;
A
#
# COMPACT_ATOMS: atom_id res chain seq x y z
N MET A 1 53.69 -23.38 83.70
CA MET A 1 52.89 -22.73 82.64
C MET A 1 53.29 -21.28 82.70
N ILE A 2 53.99 -20.75 81.69
CA ILE A 2 54.61 -19.41 81.75
C ILE A 2 53.52 -18.39 82.07
N THR A 3 53.60 -17.75 83.24
CA THR A 3 52.56 -16.81 83.65
C THR A 3 52.65 -15.55 82.78
N SER A 4 51.57 -14.78 82.72
CA SER A 4 51.55 -13.49 82.04
C SER A 4 52.68 -12.56 82.51
N VAL A 5 53.10 -12.71 83.77
CA VAL A 5 54.18 -11.95 84.41
C VAL A 5 55.55 -12.38 83.86
N ASP A 6 55.77 -13.68 83.67
CA ASP A 6 57.03 -14.21 83.11
C ASP A 6 57.20 -13.84 81.64
N LYS A 7 56.11 -13.82 80.87
CA LYS A 7 56.11 -13.31 79.47
C LYS A 7 56.46 -11.82 79.39
N ILE A 8 56.04 -11.03 80.37
CA ILE A 8 56.38 -9.59 80.45
C ILE A 8 57.85 -9.41 80.81
N LYS A 9 58.39 -10.17 81.77
CA LYS A 9 59.83 -10.12 82.14
C LYS A 9 60.74 -10.53 80.97
N ILE A 10 60.40 -11.60 80.25
CA ILE A 10 61.12 -12.05 79.05
C ILE A 10 61.06 -11.00 77.94
N LYS A 11 59.88 -10.39 77.73
CA LYS A 11 59.69 -9.32 76.74
C LYS A 11 60.43 -8.03 77.14
N GLU A 12 60.47 -7.68 78.41
CA GLU A 12 61.21 -6.53 78.95
C GLU A 12 62.73 -6.73 78.85
N TYR A 13 63.23 -7.93 79.15
CA TYR A 13 64.65 -8.26 78.99
C TYR A 13 65.08 -8.21 77.51
N LEU A 14 64.31 -8.84 76.62
CA LEU A 14 64.59 -8.79 75.18
C LEU A 14 64.48 -7.36 74.63
N ASN A 15 63.51 -6.56 75.08
CA ASN A 15 63.41 -5.16 74.68
C ASN A 15 64.55 -4.28 75.21
N LYS A 16 65.11 -4.58 76.39
CA LYS A 16 66.26 -3.84 76.97
C LYS A 16 67.61 -4.27 76.39
N HIS A 17 67.76 -5.52 75.96
CA HIS A 17 69.07 -6.11 75.64
C HIS A 17 69.22 -6.65 74.21
N ALA A 18 68.13 -6.77 73.42
CA ALA A 18 68.21 -7.23 72.04
C ALA A 18 68.37 -6.04 71.06
N SER A 19 69.61 -5.78 70.64
CA SER A 19 69.82 -5.24 69.28
C SER A 19 69.30 -6.26 68.27
N GLY A 20 68.57 -5.82 67.24
CA GLY A 20 67.73 -6.59 66.30
C GLY A 20 68.37 -7.70 65.46
N ASP A 21 69.32 -8.46 66.01
CA ASP A 21 70.05 -9.55 65.35
C ASP A 21 69.69 -10.95 65.91
N LEU A 22 68.79 -11.04 66.90
CA LEU A 22 68.22 -12.33 67.33
C LEU A 22 67.16 -12.80 66.32
N TYR A 23 67.05 -14.10 66.10
CA TYR A 23 66.00 -14.74 65.28
C TYR A 23 64.60 -14.50 65.88
N TYR A 24 64.14 -13.26 65.78
CA TYR A 24 62.99 -12.74 66.51
C TYR A 24 61.69 -13.34 66.02
N ASP A 25 61.57 -13.62 64.71
CA ASP A 25 60.38 -14.22 64.13
C ASP A 25 60.21 -15.69 64.57
N ASP A 26 61.29 -16.47 64.62
CA ASP A 26 61.28 -17.86 65.11
C ASP A 26 60.93 -17.92 66.61
N PHE A 27 61.54 -17.02 67.41
CA PHE A 27 61.24 -16.89 68.82
C PHE A 27 59.77 -16.47 69.07
N LYS A 28 59.26 -15.53 68.28
CA LYS A 28 57.87 -15.06 68.34
C LYS A 28 56.88 -16.15 67.94
N GLU A 29 57.23 -17.01 66.98
CA GLU A 29 56.41 -18.17 66.63
C GLU A 29 56.32 -19.16 67.79
N ILE A 30 57.44 -19.47 68.46
CA ILE A 30 57.50 -20.41 69.59
C ILE A 30 56.70 -19.88 70.80
N VAL A 31 56.89 -18.62 71.17
CA VAL A 31 56.18 -17.99 72.30
C VAL A 31 54.66 -17.88 72.05
N ASN A 32 54.24 -17.72 70.78
CA ASN A 32 52.83 -17.64 70.40
C ASN A 32 52.13 -19.00 70.30
N ARG A 33 52.84 -20.13 70.41
CA ARG A 33 52.21 -21.46 70.50
C ARG A 33 51.45 -21.59 71.82
N LYS A 34 50.20 -22.05 71.76
CA LYS A 34 49.24 -22.13 72.90
C LYS A 34 49.73 -22.92 74.13
N LYS A 35 50.86 -23.64 74.07
CA LYS A 35 51.43 -24.46 75.16
C LYS A 35 52.97 -24.42 75.23
N CYS A 36 53.59 -23.25 75.06
CA CYS A 36 55.04 -23.12 75.28
C CYS A 36 55.38 -23.20 76.79
N THR A 37 56.32 -24.06 77.15
CA THR A 37 56.85 -24.26 78.52
C THR A 37 58.25 -23.66 78.67
N ASP A 38 58.69 -23.39 79.91
CA ASP A 38 60.05 -22.88 80.18
C ASP A 38 61.13 -23.84 79.67
N LYS A 39 60.83 -25.15 79.71
CA LYS A 39 61.65 -26.20 79.10
C LYS A 39 61.81 -26.00 77.59
N ASP A 40 60.73 -25.70 76.86
CA ASP A 40 60.79 -25.53 75.40
C ASP A 40 61.63 -24.30 75.02
N LEU A 41 61.62 -23.25 75.85
CA LEU A 41 62.44 -22.05 75.64
C LEU A 41 63.92 -22.32 75.95
N LEU A 42 64.22 -23.02 77.05
CA LEU A 42 65.59 -23.43 77.35
C LEU A 42 66.15 -24.34 76.24
N GLU A 43 65.35 -25.30 75.77
CA GLU A 43 65.71 -26.18 74.66
C GLU A 43 66.02 -25.41 73.38
N TYR A 44 65.18 -24.42 73.04
CA TYR A 44 65.39 -23.55 71.89
C TYR A 44 66.73 -22.81 71.97
N PHE A 45 67.08 -22.23 73.12
CA PHE A 45 68.34 -21.50 73.27
C PHE A 45 69.57 -22.44 73.22
N ILE A 46 69.46 -23.66 73.76
CA ILE A 46 70.52 -24.68 73.65
C ILE A 46 70.68 -25.12 72.19
N ILE A 47 69.59 -25.45 71.49
CA ILE A 47 69.62 -25.84 70.06
C ILE A 47 70.21 -24.73 69.21
N CYS A 48 69.78 -23.47 69.41
CA CYS A 48 70.34 -22.35 68.67
C CYS A 48 71.84 -22.20 68.94
N SER A 49 72.27 -22.36 70.18
CA SER A 49 73.70 -22.33 70.55
C SER A 49 74.49 -23.44 69.83
N GLU A 50 73.97 -24.66 69.78
CA GLU A 50 74.59 -25.78 69.05
C GLU A 50 74.65 -25.52 67.54
N GLN A 51 73.53 -25.09 66.92
CA GLN A 51 73.46 -24.76 65.49
C GLN A 51 74.37 -23.59 65.10
N PHE A 52 74.66 -22.68 66.03
CA PHE A 52 75.67 -21.65 65.79
C PHE A 52 77.03 -22.29 65.56
N LEU A 53 77.43 -23.27 66.38
CA LEU A 53 78.71 -23.95 66.27
C LEU A 53 78.84 -24.87 65.03
N GLU A 54 77.74 -25.18 64.35
CA GLU A 54 77.76 -25.92 63.07
C GLU A 54 78.04 -25.04 61.85
N LYS A 55 77.92 -23.71 61.97
CA LYS A 55 78.11 -22.77 60.85
C LYS A 55 79.60 -22.41 60.69
N GLN A 56 80.09 -22.40 59.45
CA GLN A 56 81.50 -22.06 59.15
C GLN A 56 81.93 -20.64 59.58
N ASN A 57 81.00 -19.68 59.63
CA ASN A 57 81.26 -18.31 60.06
C ASN A 57 80.24 -17.89 61.12
N ILE A 58 80.69 -17.74 62.38
CA ILE A 58 79.83 -17.38 63.50
C ILE A 58 80.08 -15.95 63.99
N SER A 59 79.01 -15.29 64.45
CA SER A 59 79.12 -14.04 65.21
C SER A 59 79.23 -14.40 66.69
N PHE A 60 80.44 -14.35 67.26
CA PHE A 60 80.66 -14.63 68.69
C PHE A 60 79.82 -13.74 69.60
N LYS A 61 79.57 -12.49 69.19
CA LYS A 61 78.67 -11.57 69.90
C LYS A 61 77.23 -12.09 69.97
N LEU A 62 76.74 -12.71 68.90
CA LEU A 62 75.39 -13.27 68.88
C LEU A 62 75.34 -14.61 69.63
N PHE A 63 76.35 -15.46 69.44
CA PHE A 63 76.49 -16.71 70.20
C PHE A 63 76.53 -16.47 71.72
N LEU A 64 77.30 -15.48 72.18
CA LEU A 64 77.35 -15.09 73.58
C LEU A 64 75.97 -14.68 74.12
N LYS A 65 75.16 -13.96 73.35
CA LYS A 65 73.79 -13.60 73.76
C LYS A 65 72.90 -14.83 73.94
N TYR A 66 73.04 -15.86 73.11
CA TYR A 66 72.28 -17.12 73.25
C TYR A 66 72.72 -17.90 74.49
N LEU A 67 74.02 -17.89 74.82
CA LEU A 67 74.53 -18.48 76.06
C LEU A 67 74.06 -17.70 77.31
N GLU A 68 74.03 -16.37 77.25
CA GLU A 68 73.48 -15.51 78.30
C GLU A 68 72.00 -15.82 78.55
N LEU A 69 71.21 -15.94 77.50
CA LEU A 69 69.80 -16.34 77.60
C LEU A 69 69.66 -17.75 78.17
N THR A 70 70.51 -18.70 77.75
CA THR A 70 70.54 -20.06 78.32
C THR A 70 70.77 -20.03 79.83
N ARG A 71 71.77 -19.26 80.30
CA ARG A 71 72.06 -19.10 81.74
C ARG A 71 70.88 -18.50 82.51
N ILE A 72 70.28 -17.44 81.98
CA ILE A 72 69.15 -16.76 82.62
C ILE A 72 67.97 -17.71 82.77
N PHE A 73 67.67 -18.51 81.74
CA PHE A 73 66.56 -19.46 81.82
C PHE A 73 66.84 -20.62 82.78
N ILE A 74 68.08 -21.09 82.89
CA ILE A 74 68.47 -22.05 83.93
C ILE A 74 68.23 -21.47 85.33
N GLN A 75 68.66 -20.22 85.55
CA GLN A 75 68.46 -19.52 86.84
C GLN A 75 66.97 -19.36 87.17
N ILE A 76 66.16 -18.92 86.21
CA ILE A 76 64.70 -18.78 86.38
C ILE A 76 64.06 -20.15 86.69
N MET A 77 64.43 -21.21 85.96
CA MET A 77 63.89 -22.54 86.21
C MET A 77 64.28 -23.06 87.59
N GLN A 78 65.48 -22.74 88.08
CA GLN A 78 65.93 -23.10 89.43
C GLN A 78 65.17 -22.31 90.51
N GLU A 79 64.98 -20.99 90.34
CA GLU A 79 64.17 -20.15 91.25
C GLU A 79 62.71 -20.63 91.35
N LEU A 80 62.18 -21.20 90.26
CA LEU A 80 60.82 -21.73 90.19
C LEU A 80 60.72 -23.22 90.58
N GLU A 81 61.80 -23.82 91.09
CA GLU A 81 61.90 -25.25 91.45
C GLU A 81 61.53 -26.21 90.30
N VAL A 82 61.70 -25.77 89.05
CA VAL A 82 61.44 -26.58 87.85
C VAL A 82 62.66 -27.44 87.56
N LYS A 83 62.50 -28.76 87.68
CA LYS A 83 63.58 -29.72 87.38
C LYS A 83 63.97 -29.64 85.90
N ILE A 84 65.23 -29.26 85.64
CA ILE A 84 65.81 -29.29 84.29
C ILE A 84 66.12 -30.75 83.93
N PRO A 85 65.70 -31.26 82.76
CA PRO A 85 66.01 -32.62 82.33
C PRO A 85 67.52 -32.87 82.22
N ASP A 86 67.99 -34.02 82.71
CA ASP A 86 69.41 -34.40 82.67
C ASP A 86 70.02 -34.37 81.26
N GLU A 87 69.20 -34.60 80.23
CA GLU A 87 69.60 -34.48 78.82
C GLU A 87 69.98 -33.05 78.43
N MET A 88 69.24 -32.05 78.90
CA MET A 88 69.56 -30.64 78.65
C MET A 88 70.83 -30.22 79.40
N ILE A 89 70.98 -30.69 80.64
CA ILE A 89 72.19 -30.48 81.43
C ILE A 89 73.42 -31.06 80.71
N LYS A 90 73.31 -32.29 80.19
CA LYS A 90 74.38 -32.92 79.37
C LYS A 90 74.69 -32.11 78.11
N ARG A 91 73.67 -31.60 77.41
CA ARG A 91 73.85 -30.78 76.21
C ARG A 91 74.54 -29.44 76.50
N ILE A 92 74.19 -28.78 77.60
CA ILE A 92 74.86 -27.53 78.00
C ILE A 92 76.32 -27.79 78.37
N ILE A 93 76.64 -28.92 79.00
CA ILE A 93 78.03 -29.32 79.24
C ILE A 93 78.77 -29.58 77.94
N LEU A 94 78.13 -30.28 77.00
CA LEU A 94 78.68 -30.54 75.68
C LEU A 94 78.89 -29.27 74.88
N LEU A 95 78.15 -28.18 75.11
CA LEU A 95 78.39 -26.89 74.44
C LEU A 95 79.82 -26.37 74.64
N LYS A 96 80.42 -26.58 75.82
CA LYS A 96 81.81 -26.21 76.06
C LYS A 96 82.76 -27.05 75.18
N GLN A 97 82.58 -28.37 75.16
CA GLN A 97 83.39 -29.26 74.33
C GLN A 97 83.20 -28.97 72.85
N ASN A 98 81.97 -28.72 72.42
CA ASN A 98 81.64 -28.38 71.03
C ASN A 98 82.25 -27.04 70.63
N TYR A 99 82.31 -26.05 71.53
CA TYR A 99 82.98 -24.77 71.28
C TYR A 99 84.50 -24.94 71.10
N GLU A 100 85.13 -25.76 71.95
CA GLU A 100 86.56 -26.08 71.84
C GLU A 100 86.87 -26.84 70.54
N ILE A 101 86.02 -27.80 70.16
CA ILE A 101 86.11 -28.52 68.89
C ILE A 101 85.94 -27.56 67.72
N PHE A 102 84.93 -26.67 67.78
CA PHE A 102 84.69 -25.66 66.73
C PHE A 102 85.92 -24.77 66.53
N CYS A 103 86.50 -24.22 67.59
CA CYS A 103 87.70 -23.38 67.48
C CYS A 103 88.88 -24.15 66.84
N ARG A 104 89.04 -25.44 67.19
CA ARG A 104 90.10 -26.31 66.65
C ARG A 104 89.87 -26.65 65.18
N VAL A 105 88.66 -27.04 64.79
CA VAL A 105 88.32 -27.48 63.43
C VAL A 105 88.26 -26.29 62.46
N SER A 106 87.66 -25.19 62.88
CA SER A 106 87.49 -23.98 62.06
C SER A 106 88.74 -23.09 62.04
N GLN A 107 89.78 -23.43 62.82
CA GLN A 107 91.01 -22.64 62.98
C GLN A 107 90.76 -21.18 63.40
N VAL A 108 89.74 -20.96 64.23
CA VAL A 108 89.37 -19.63 64.75
C VAL A 108 89.90 -19.50 66.17
N GLU A 109 90.54 -18.37 66.49
CA GLU A 109 91.01 -18.07 67.84
C GLU A 109 89.83 -17.98 68.81
N SER A 110 89.95 -18.60 69.98
CA SER A 110 88.88 -18.63 70.98
C SER A 110 88.57 -17.20 71.46
N ASP A 111 87.30 -16.80 71.38
CA ASP A 111 86.84 -15.55 71.94
C ASP A 111 86.89 -15.64 73.47
N GLU A 112 87.69 -14.77 74.09
CA GLU A 112 87.96 -14.78 75.53
C GLU A 112 86.68 -14.63 76.35
N LYS A 113 85.70 -13.84 75.88
CA LYS A 113 84.44 -13.61 76.59
C LYS A 113 83.54 -14.85 76.53
N VAL A 114 83.48 -15.52 75.37
CA VAL A 114 82.70 -16.75 75.21
C VAL A 114 83.29 -17.90 76.03
N SER A 115 84.62 -18.07 76.00
CA SER A 115 85.30 -19.11 76.78
C SER A 115 85.13 -18.90 78.28
N CYS A 116 85.31 -17.67 78.76
CA CYS A 116 85.09 -17.31 80.16
C CYS A 116 83.62 -17.58 80.57
N PHE A 117 82.65 -17.17 79.75
CA PHE A 117 81.23 -17.39 80.03
C PHE A 117 80.84 -18.87 80.06
N LEU A 118 81.36 -19.68 79.13
CA LEU A 118 81.10 -21.13 79.12
C LEU A 118 81.71 -21.84 80.32
N ASN A 119 82.89 -21.40 80.79
CA ASN A 119 83.48 -21.92 82.02
C ASN A 119 82.62 -21.57 83.24
N ASP A 120 82.16 -20.32 83.34
CA ASP A 120 81.26 -19.89 84.40
C ASP A 120 79.93 -20.66 84.38
N LEU A 121 79.35 -20.86 83.20
CA LEU A 121 78.11 -21.61 83.03
C LEU A 121 78.28 -23.09 83.37
N PHE A 122 79.40 -23.70 82.95
CA PHE A 122 79.73 -25.09 83.28
C PHE A 122 79.92 -25.27 84.79
N HIS A 123 80.62 -24.34 85.45
CA HIS A 123 80.82 -24.38 86.89
C HIS A 123 79.48 -24.24 87.63
N TYR A 124 78.66 -23.27 87.20
CA TYR A 124 77.31 -23.07 87.73
C TYR A 124 76.44 -24.33 87.63
N ILE A 125 76.48 -25.04 86.49
CA ILE A 125 75.72 -26.28 86.30
C ILE A 125 76.27 -27.41 87.16
N SER A 126 77.60 -27.54 87.24
CA SER A 126 78.26 -28.61 88.00
C SER A 126 78.05 -28.47 89.51
N GLU A 127 77.87 -27.24 90.03
CA GLU A 127 77.55 -26.99 91.44
C GLU A 127 76.08 -27.24 91.78
N ASN A 128 75.16 -27.07 90.81
CA ASN A 128 73.72 -27.10 91.07
C ASN A 128 73.01 -28.38 90.59
N TYR A 129 73.67 -29.24 89.82
CA TYR A 129 73.09 -30.47 89.27
C TYR A 129 74.05 -31.66 89.44
N GLU A 130 73.60 -32.73 90.12
CA GLU A 130 74.37 -33.98 90.28
C GLU A 130 74.44 -34.74 88.95
N ILE A 131 75.64 -34.90 88.39
CA ILE A 131 75.83 -35.52 87.08
C ILE A 131 76.75 -36.74 87.20
N SER A 132 76.19 -37.91 86.93
CA SER A 132 76.93 -39.18 86.78
C SER A 132 77.40 -39.35 85.33
N LEU A 133 78.71 -39.19 85.11
CA LEU A 133 79.41 -39.53 83.87
C LEU A 133 80.05 -40.91 84.05
N VAL A 134 79.50 -41.93 83.39
CA VAL A 134 80.03 -43.30 83.42
C VAL A 134 81.02 -43.47 82.27
N GLU A 135 82.31 -43.55 82.62
CA GLU A 135 83.40 -44.04 81.77
C GLU A 135 83.45 -45.58 81.85
N ASP A 136 83.36 -46.27 80.72
CA ASP A 136 83.36 -47.73 80.64
C ASP A 136 84.74 -48.22 80.16
N ASN A 137 85.57 -48.68 81.10
CA ASN A 137 86.92 -49.20 80.85
C ASN A 137 87.01 -50.71 81.13
N ARG A 138 87.45 -51.44 80.11
CA ARG A 138 87.62 -52.90 80.05
C ARG A 138 88.68 -53.42 81.02
N LYS A 139 88.46 -54.64 81.54
CA LYS A 139 89.39 -55.80 81.46
C LYS A 139 88.77 -57.04 82.11
N ALA A 140 88.57 -58.10 81.33
CA ALA A 140 88.18 -59.43 81.80
C ALA A 140 89.27 -60.45 81.44
N SER A 141 89.55 -61.36 82.37
CA SER A 141 90.57 -62.41 82.27
C SER A 141 90.07 -63.66 81.55
N ILE A 142 91.02 -64.35 80.92
CA ILE A 142 90.87 -65.47 80.00
C ILE A 142 90.50 -66.76 80.76
N SER A 143 89.20 -67.05 80.90
CA SER A 143 88.67 -68.44 80.94
C SER A 143 87.13 -68.57 80.83
N GLU A 144 86.39 -67.53 80.41
CA GLU A 144 84.91 -67.54 80.24
C GLU A 144 84.42 -67.27 78.79
N ILE A 145 85.35 -67.17 77.83
CA ILE A 145 85.11 -66.71 76.44
C ILE A 145 84.22 -67.67 75.62
N GLU A 146 84.20 -68.97 75.90
CA GLU A 146 83.45 -69.95 75.08
C GLU A 146 81.94 -70.03 75.39
N ILE A 147 81.48 -69.43 76.50
CA ILE A 147 80.04 -69.42 76.88
C ILE A 147 79.35 -68.10 76.48
N VAL A 148 80.11 -66.99 76.37
CA VAL A 148 79.58 -65.67 75.98
C VAL A 148 79.36 -65.56 74.48
N GLU A 149 80.17 -66.21 73.65
CA GLU A 149 80.08 -66.17 72.18
C GLU A 149 78.74 -66.72 71.65
N ARG A 150 78.21 -67.79 72.28
CA ARG A 150 76.87 -68.32 71.95
C ARG A 150 75.72 -67.39 72.34
N ARG A 151 75.90 -66.53 73.34
CA ARG A 151 74.90 -65.55 73.77
C ARG A 151 74.90 -64.31 72.87
N LEU A 152 76.09 -63.84 72.47
CA LEU A 152 76.24 -62.70 71.55
C LEU A 152 75.67 -63.00 70.15
N ASN A 153 75.92 -64.20 69.61
CA ASN A 153 75.41 -64.55 68.28
C ASN A 153 73.87 -64.58 68.21
N LYS A 154 73.19 -65.01 69.28
CA LYS A 154 71.72 -64.91 69.36
C LYS A 154 71.20 -63.48 69.46
N GLU A 155 71.94 -62.59 70.12
CA GLU A 155 71.54 -61.18 70.25
C GLU A 155 71.78 -60.41 68.94
N ILE A 156 72.85 -60.73 68.20
CA ILE A 156 73.11 -60.20 66.86
C ILE A 156 72.00 -60.62 65.90
N GLU A 157 71.58 -61.88 65.92
CA GLU A 157 70.50 -62.39 65.07
C GLU A 157 69.16 -61.70 65.36
N HIS A 158 68.81 -61.49 66.63
CA HIS A 158 67.61 -60.74 67.02
C HIS A 158 67.66 -59.26 66.58
N ARG A 159 68.83 -58.61 66.69
CA ARG A 159 68.99 -57.22 66.23
C ARG A 159 68.93 -57.11 64.70
N ASN A 160 69.45 -58.08 63.96
CA ASN A 160 69.36 -58.11 62.50
C ASN A 160 67.91 -58.21 62.02
N VAL A 161 67.08 -59.04 62.66
CA VAL A 161 65.63 -59.12 62.35
C VAL A 161 64.93 -57.77 62.61
N LYS A 162 65.25 -57.09 63.72
CA LYS A 162 64.69 -55.75 63.99
C LYS A 162 65.15 -54.69 62.99
N ILE A 163 66.39 -54.79 62.50
CA ILE A 163 66.91 -53.88 61.47
C ILE A 163 66.17 -54.11 60.15
N GLU A 164 65.92 -55.36 59.75
CA GLU A 164 65.12 -55.68 58.57
C GLU A 164 63.67 -55.19 58.69
N GLU A 165 63.03 -55.36 59.85
CA GLU A 165 61.69 -54.82 60.11
C GLU A 165 61.65 -53.29 60.01
N GLN A 166 62.66 -52.60 60.58
CA GLN A 166 62.77 -51.15 60.47
C GLN A 166 63.07 -50.69 59.04
N ALA A 167 63.88 -51.43 58.28
CA ALA A 167 64.15 -51.14 56.88
C ALA A 167 62.88 -51.24 56.02
N LEU A 168 62.03 -52.24 56.26
CA LEU A 168 60.73 -52.36 55.59
C LEU A 168 59.78 -51.20 55.91
N ILE A 169 59.72 -50.78 57.18
CA ILE A 169 58.92 -49.61 57.59
C ILE A 169 59.44 -48.31 56.94
N ILE A 170 60.75 -48.18 56.80
CA ILE A 170 61.37 -47.03 56.14
C ILE A 170 61.00 -47.03 54.65
N ASP A 171 61.12 -48.16 53.95
CA ASP A 171 60.75 -48.27 52.52
C ASP A 171 59.27 -47.95 52.28
N GLU A 172 58.36 -48.38 53.17
CA GLU A 172 56.93 -48.04 53.08
C GLU A 172 56.68 -46.53 53.31
N LYS A 173 57.40 -45.91 54.23
CA LYS A 173 57.31 -44.46 54.47
C LYS A 173 57.90 -43.66 53.31
N GLU A 174 58.99 -44.13 52.71
CA GLU A 174 59.59 -43.51 51.52
C GLU A 174 58.61 -43.52 50.35
N LYS A 175 57.93 -44.65 50.11
CA LYS A 175 56.85 -44.75 49.10
C LYS A 175 55.72 -43.73 49.36
N LYS A 176 55.22 -43.64 50.60
CA LYS A 176 54.19 -42.63 50.97
C LYS A 176 54.66 -41.20 50.78
N ILE A 177 55.94 -40.90 51.03
CA ILE A 177 56.51 -39.57 50.79
C ILE A 177 56.54 -39.27 49.29
N VAL A 178 56.90 -40.23 48.45
CA VAL A 178 56.89 -40.07 46.99
C VAL A 178 55.47 -39.79 46.49
N GLU A 179 54.48 -40.57 46.92
CA GLU A 179 53.06 -40.35 46.57
C GLU A 179 52.56 -38.97 47.00
N GLN A 180 52.89 -38.52 48.21
CA GLN A 180 52.53 -37.18 48.69
C GLN A 180 53.21 -36.07 47.87
N ARG A 181 54.47 -36.26 47.46
CA ARG A 181 55.19 -35.31 46.61
C ARG A 181 54.56 -35.21 45.23
N GLU A 182 54.12 -36.32 44.65
CA GLU A 182 53.40 -36.31 43.38
C GLU A 182 52.06 -35.60 43.51
N LYS A 183 51.28 -35.90 44.56
CA LYS A 183 50.00 -35.21 44.82
C LYS A 183 50.18 -33.70 45.00
N ILE A 184 51.24 -33.26 45.69
CA ILE A 184 51.58 -31.83 45.82
C ILE A 184 51.95 -31.23 44.47
N ARG A 185 52.67 -31.95 43.62
CA ARG A 185 53.04 -31.49 42.27
C ARG A 185 51.80 -31.28 41.41
N ASP A 186 50.85 -32.20 41.44
CA ASP A 186 49.61 -32.10 40.65
C ASP A 186 48.72 -30.96 41.14
N LEU A 187 48.57 -30.81 42.46
CA LEU A 187 47.83 -29.68 43.04
C LEU A 187 48.46 -28.32 42.69
N ARG A 188 49.78 -28.24 42.55
CA ARG A 188 50.45 -27.01 42.08
C ARG A 188 50.12 -26.70 40.63
N LYS A 189 50.13 -27.71 39.75
CA LYS A 189 49.71 -27.53 38.34
C LYS A 189 48.25 -27.11 38.22
N GLU A 190 47.36 -27.72 39.01
CA GLU A 190 45.95 -27.36 39.03
C GLU A 190 45.74 -25.92 39.52
N LYS A 191 46.47 -25.51 40.57
CA LYS A 191 46.47 -24.12 41.05
C LYS A 191 46.90 -23.14 39.96
N GLU A 192 47.98 -23.42 39.23
CA GLU A 192 48.45 -22.56 38.14
C GLU A 192 47.41 -22.42 37.02
N GLN A 193 46.74 -23.52 36.65
CA GLN A 193 45.65 -23.50 35.66
C GLN A 193 44.47 -22.65 36.12
N ILE A 194 44.08 -22.75 37.40
CA ILE A 194 43.01 -21.95 37.98
C ILE A 194 43.39 -20.46 38.01
N GLU A 195 44.64 -20.12 38.35
CA GLU A 195 45.11 -18.73 38.36
C GLU A 195 45.08 -18.11 36.95
N LEU A 196 45.46 -18.88 35.92
CA LEU A 196 45.32 -18.46 34.52
C LEU A 196 43.86 -18.24 34.14
N ALA A 197 42.97 -19.18 34.47
CA ALA A 197 41.53 -19.05 34.20
C ALA A 197 40.92 -17.83 34.90
N VAL A 198 41.29 -17.56 36.16
CA VAL A 198 40.85 -16.38 36.91
C VAL A 198 41.34 -15.08 36.26
N SER A 199 42.57 -15.06 35.75
CA SER A 199 43.11 -13.90 35.02
C SER A 199 42.31 -13.62 33.74
N ASP A 200 41.96 -14.65 32.97
CA ASP A 200 41.20 -14.49 31.75
C ASP A 200 39.74 -14.10 32.02
N LEU A 201 39.11 -14.67 33.05
CA LEU A 201 37.78 -14.23 33.50
C LEU A 201 37.78 -12.76 33.91
N LYS A 202 38.82 -12.28 34.60
CA LYS A 202 38.96 -10.84 34.94
C LYS A 202 39.04 -9.96 33.69
N LYS A 203 39.70 -10.41 32.62
CA LYS A 203 39.73 -9.66 31.34
C LYS A 203 38.34 -9.62 30.70
N ILE A 204 37.62 -10.75 30.68
CA ILE A 204 36.26 -10.85 30.14
C ILE A 204 35.33 -9.90 30.91
N VAL A 205 35.36 -9.90 32.24
CA VAL A 205 34.53 -9.00 33.06
C VAL A 205 34.81 -7.53 32.73
N ARG A 206 36.07 -7.13 32.55
CA ARG A 206 36.40 -5.74 32.15
C ARG A 206 35.84 -5.38 30.78
N ASN A 207 35.90 -6.31 29.81
CA ASN A 207 35.37 -6.08 28.47
C ASN A 207 33.85 -5.98 28.48
N LEU A 208 33.17 -6.86 29.24
CA LEU A 208 31.72 -6.79 29.42
C LEU A 208 31.31 -5.48 30.09
N GLN A 209 32.07 -5.00 31.09
CA GLN A 209 31.79 -3.71 31.71
C GLN A 209 31.85 -2.55 30.71
N LYS A 210 32.86 -2.52 29.84
CA LYS A 210 32.96 -1.51 28.78
C LYS A 210 31.76 -1.54 27.84
N LEU A 211 31.35 -2.73 27.41
CA LEU A 211 30.18 -2.89 26.54
C LEU A 211 28.88 -2.44 27.23
N VAL A 212 28.74 -2.69 28.53
CA VAL A 212 27.60 -2.19 29.32
C VAL A 212 27.60 -0.67 29.38
N ASP A 213 28.74 -0.05 29.61
CA ASP A 213 28.86 1.41 29.69
C ASP A 213 28.60 2.07 28.32
N GLU A 214 29.08 1.47 27.22
CA GLU A 214 28.77 1.88 25.85
C GLU A 214 27.27 1.74 25.54
N SER A 215 26.65 0.64 25.95
CA SER A 215 25.21 0.41 25.79
C SER A 215 24.39 1.47 26.52
N LYS A 216 24.74 1.80 27.78
CA LYS A 216 24.08 2.87 28.55
C LYS A 216 24.22 4.24 27.90
N ASN A 217 25.38 4.56 27.34
CA ASN A 217 25.57 5.81 26.62
C ASN A 217 24.72 5.86 25.33
N ASN A 218 24.56 4.74 24.63
CA ASN A 218 23.71 4.66 23.45
C ASN A 218 22.22 4.76 23.82
N GLU A 219 21.82 4.19 24.95
CA GLU A 219 20.47 4.33 25.51
C GLU A 219 20.14 5.80 25.79
N LEU A 220 21.01 6.52 26.52
CA LEU A 220 20.84 7.95 26.80
C LEU A 220 20.73 8.81 25.53
N LYS A 221 21.55 8.51 24.50
CA LYS A 221 21.44 9.19 23.20
C LYS A 221 20.11 8.91 22.52
N SER A 222 19.64 7.67 22.59
CA SER A 222 18.37 7.26 22.01
C SER A 222 17.20 7.92 22.72
N GLU A 223 17.23 8.02 24.05
CA GLU A 223 16.23 8.74 24.85
C GLU A 223 16.17 10.23 24.48
N SER A 224 17.32 10.88 24.30
CA SER A 224 17.38 12.28 23.84
C SER A 224 16.74 12.45 22.45
N ILE A 225 17.02 11.54 21.51
CA ILE A 225 16.43 11.58 20.16
C ILE A 225 14.91 11.35 20.23
N ILE A 226 14.47 10.42 21.08
CA ILE A 226 13.03 10.17 21.28
C ILE A 226 12.34 11.41 21.82
N ALA A 227 12.94 12.12 22.78
CA ALA A 227 12.38 13.36 23.33
C ALA A 227 12.24 14.44 22.24
N ASP A 228 13.27 14.66 21.43
CA ASP A 228 13.25 15.64 20.33
C ASP A 228 12.19 15.28 19.27
N LEU A 229 12.10 14.00 18.88
CA LEU A 229 11.08 13.53 17.94
C LEU A 229 9.67 13.67 18.52
N THR A 230 9.48 13.42 19.82
CA THR A 230 8.19 13.59 20.48
C THR A 230 7.74 15.05 20.43
N LEU A 231 8.64 16.00 20.70
CA LEU A 231 8.34 17.43 20.57
C LEU A 231 7.98 17.80 19.13
N ARG A 232 8.72 17.26 18.15
CA ARG A 232 8.45 17.55 16.74
C ARG A 232 7.11 16.99 16.26
N VAL A 233 6.71 15.83 16.76
CA VAL A 233 5.38 15.25 16.49
C VAL A 233 4.30 16.17 17.03
N GLN A 234 4.44 16.66 18.26
CA GLN A 234 3.48 17.57 18.87
C GLN A 234 3.33 18.89 18.08
N GLU A 235 4.45 19.49 17.64
CA GLU A 235 4.41 20.68 16.77
C GLU A 235 3.68 20.43 15.45
N LEU A 236 3.84 19.24 14.86
CA LEU A 236 3.16 18.86 13.62
C LEU A 236 1.66 18.63 13.85
N GLU A 237 1.27 18.03 14.97
CA GLU A 237 -0.13 17.87 15.37
C GLU A 237 -0.82 19.23 15.53
N ASP A 238 -0.20 20.18 16.22
CA ASP A 238 -0.73 21.55 16.38
C ASP A 238 -0.91 22.26 15.02
N ARG A 239 0.05 22.05 14.10
CA ARG A 239 -0.04 22.59 12.74
C ARG A 239 -1.16 21.95 11.93
N ILE A 240 -1.39 20.64 12.08
CA ILE A 240 -2.50 19.94 11.44
C ILE A 240 -3.84 20.51 11.92
N VAL A 241 -4.00 20.72 13.23
CA VAL A 241 -5.22 21.33 13.79
C VAL A 241 -5.44 22.73 13.21
N THR A 242 -4.39 23.55 13.12
CA THR A 242 -4.48 24.89 12.53
C THR A 242 -4.92 24.83 11.07
N LEU A 243 -4.33 23.93 10.27
CA LEU A 243 -4.69 23.76 8.85
C LEU A 243 -6.12 23.24 8.68
N GLN A 244 -6.60 22.36 9.56
CA GLN A 244 -7.98 21.88 9.56
C GLN A 244 -8.97 23.02 9.83
N ASN A 245 -8.66 23.91 10.77
CA ASN A 245 -9.49 25.09 11.05
C ASN A 245 -9.52 26.04 9.84
N THR A 246 -8.37 26.36 9.25
CA THR A 246 -8.32 27.20 8.03
C THR A 246 -9.06 26.55 6.86
N LYS A 247 -8.98 25.22 6.71
CA LYS A 247 -9.74 24.50 5.70
C LYS A 247 -11.25 24.67 5.91
N ALA A 248 -11.74 24.50 7.15
CA ALA A 248 -13.16 24.66 7.47
C ALA A 248 -13.66 26.09 7.21
N GLU A 249 -12.84 27.10 7.51
CA GLU A 249 -13.15 28.51 7.18
C GLU A 249 -13.26 28.74 5.66
N LEU A 250 -12.34 28.17 4.89
CA LEU A 250 -12.35 28.26 3.43
C LEU A 250 -13.55 27.52 2.82
N GLU A 251 -13.89 26.32 3.31
CA GLU A 251 -15.07 25.57 2.88
C GLU A 251 -16.35 26.38 3.15
N THR A 252 -16.47 27.00 4.32
CA THR A 252 -17.59 27.89 4.64
C THR A 252 -17.65 29.09 3.68
N ARG A 253 -16.50 29.67 3.33
CA ARG A 253 -16.44 30.78 2.37
C ARG A 253 -16.82 30.35 0.95
N ILE A 254 -16.43 29.15 0.53
CA ILE A 254 -16.80 28.58 -0.76
C ILE A 254 -18.32 28.41 -0.84
N ILE A 255 -18.94 27.79 0.17
CA ILE A 255 -20.41 27.62 0.22
C ILE A 255 -21.12 28.97 0.09
N PHE A 256 -20.67 29.99 0.81
CA PHE A 256 -21.23 31.34 0.69
C PHE A 256 -21.10 31.93 -0.72
N LEU A 257 -19.94 31.76 -1.37
CA LEU A 257 -19.71 32.25 -2.73
C LEU A 257 -20.53 31.46 -3.77
N GLU A 258 -20.71 30.15 -3.59
CA GLU A 258 -21.57 29.32 -4.42
C GLU A 258 -23.04 29.76 -4.30
N GLU A 259 -23.50 30.10 -3.10
CA GLU A 259 -24.84 30.68 -2.90
C GLU A 259 -25.00 32.03 -3.61
N GLU A 260 -24.01 32.93 -3.52
CA GLU A 260 -24.03 34.20 -4.25
C GLU A 260 -24.00 33.99 -5.77
N LEU A 261 -23.17 33.06 -6.26
CA LEU A 261 -23.10 32.71 -7.66
C LEU A 261 -24.42 32.14 -8.16
N ASN A 262 -25.06 31.25 -7.40
CA ASN A 262 -26.37 30.69 -7.73
C ASN A 262 -27.45 31.77 -7.78
N LYS A 263 -27.42 32.76 -6.89
CA LYS A 263 -28.32 33.92 -6.96
C LYS A 263 -28.08 34.73 -8.24
N MET A 264 -26.82 34.96 -8.60
CA MET A 264 -26.45 35.69 -9.82
C MET A 264 -26.85 34.93 -11.09
N ILE A 265 -26.68 33.60 -11.12
CA ILE A 265 -27.15 32.74 -12.22
C ILE A 265 -28.67 32.84 -12.34
N LYS A 266 -29.43 32.71 -11.24
CA LYS A 266 -30.89 32.89 -11.28
C LYS A 266 -31.32 34.24 -11.84
N ILE A 267 -30.66 35.32 -11.41
CA ILE A 267 -30.94 36.67 -11.93
C ILE A 267 -30.60 36.76 -13.43
N LYS A 268 -29.51 36.13 -13.86
CA LYS A 268 -29.11 36.08 -15.27
C LYS A 268 -30.14 35.31 -16.10
N ASP A 269 -30.57 34.13 -15.64
CA ASP A 269 -31.56 33.29 -16.30
C ASP A 269 -32.91 34.00 -16.36
N GLU A 270 -33.33 34.67 -15.28
CA GLU A 270 -34.55 35.50 -15.27
C GLU A 270 -34.44 36.66 -16.26
N LYS A 271 -33.28 37.33 -16.34
CA LYS A 271 -33.04 38.39 -17.32
C LYS A 271 -33.07 37.86 -18.76
N GLU A 272 -32.47 36.70 -19.02
CA GLU A 272 -32.47 36.06 -20.34
C GLU A 272 -33.88 35.58 -20.72
N PHE A 273 -34.62 35.01 -19.77
CA PHE A 273 -36.03 34.65 -19.90
C PHE A 273 -36.85 35.89 -20.24
N LEU A 274 -36.79 36.96 -19.45
CA LEU A 274 -37.49 38.22 -19.72
C LEU A 274 -37.08 38.84 -21.06
N LEU A 275 -35.82 38.68 -21.48
CA LEU A 275 -35.35 39.15 -22.79
C LEU A 275 -35.92 38.30 -23.93
N SER A 276 -36.01 36.98 -23.76
CA SER A 276 -36.65 36.07 -24.72
C SER A 276 -38.15 36.33 -24.79
N GLU A 277 -38.82 36.50 -23.65
CA GLU A 277 -40.24 36.85 -23.56
C GLU A 277 -40.48 38.22 -24.19
N LYS A 278 -39.64 39.22 -23.93
CA LYS A 278 -39.72 40.52 -24.61
C LYS A 278 -39.54 40.37 -26.12
N LYS A 279 -38.58 39.57 -26.60
CA LYS A 279 -38.38 39.33 -28.04
C LYS A 279 -39.56 38.57 -28.64
N GLU A 280 -40.12 37.61 -27.92
CA GLU A 280 -41.27 36.83 -28.35
C GLU A 280 -42.53 37.70 -28.37
N LEU A 281 -42.77 38.50 -27.34
CA LEU A 281 -43.83 39.50 -27.30
C LEU A 281 -43.65 40.54 -28.41
N GLN A 282 -42.41 40.96 -28.70
CA GLN A 282 -42.13 41.84 -29.83
C GLN A 282 -42.44 41.15 -31.16
N ARG A 283 -42.02 39.89 -31.35
CA ARG A 283 -42.35 39.10 -32.54
C ARG A 283 -43.86 38.84 -32.65
N LYS A 284 -44.54 38.58 -31.53
CA LYS A 284 -45.99 38.40 -31.45
C LYS A 284 -46.70 39.72 -31.73
N LEU A 285 -46.15 40.85 -31.30
CA LEU A 285 -46.66 42.19 -31.60
C LEU A 285 -46.46 42.51 -33.07
N ASP A 286 -45.27 42.27 -33.62
CA ASP A 286 -44.96 42.48 -35.04
C ASP A 286 -45.78 41.53 -35.92
N SER A 287 -45.89 40.26 -35.52
CA SER A 287 -46.75 39.25 -36.15
C SER A 287 -48.22 39.59 -35.98
N SER A 288 -48.67 40.13 -34.85
CA SER A 288 -50.05 40.60 -34.67
C SER A 288 -50.31 41.87 -35.46
N LEU A 289 -49.32 42.75 -35.64
CA LEU A 289 -49.43 43.93 -36.51
C LEU A 289 -49.46 43.52 -37.97
N ILE A 290 -48.63 42.55 -38.37
CA ILE A 290 -48.67 41.92 -39.69
C ILE A 290 -50.00 41.21 -39.87
N GLN A 291 -50.45 40.39 -38.92
CA GLN A 291 -51.73 39.71 -38.93
C GLN A 291 -52.88 40.68 -38.87
N ILE A 292 -52.84 41.79 -38.16
CA ILE A 292 -53.89 42.82 -38.16
C ILE A 292 -53.92 43.45 -39.54
N LYS A 293 -52.78 43.79 -40.12
CA LYS A 293 -52.69 44.33 -41.48
C LYS A 293 -53.09 43.30 -42.53
N GLU A 294 -52.76 42.04 -42.29
CA GLU A 294 -53.06 40.88 -43.12
C GLU A 294 -54.49 40.43 -42.94
N LEU A 295 -55.13 40.59 -41.77
CA LEU A 295 -56.54 40.39 -41.38
C LEU A 295 -57.39 41.59 -41.73
N GLU A 296 -56.82 42.77 -41.89
CA GLU A 296 -57.44 43.90 -42.58
C GLU A 296 -57.44 43.60 -44.08
N ASN A 297 -56.33 43.05 -44.60
CA ASN A 297 -56.29 42.48 -45.94
C ASN A 297 -57.11 41.17 -46.07
N TRP A 298 -57.20 40.34 -45.02
CA TRP A 298 -57.87 39.02 -44.98
C TRP A 298 -59.34 39.23 -44.67
N ARG A 299 -59.77 40.23 -43.90
CA ARG A 299 -61.21 40.61 -43.84
C ARG A 299 -61.65 41.22 -45.17
N ALA A 300 -60.72 41.79 -45.94
CA ALA A 300 -60.95 42.13 -47.33
C ALA A 300 -60.85 40.94 -48.32
N PHE A 301 -60.28 39.77 -47.95
CA PHE A 301 -60.03 38.61 -48.84
C PHE A 301 -60.67 37.25 -48.43
N LYS A 302 -61.02 37.04 -47.16
CA LYS A 302 -61.61 35.82 -46.54
C LYS A 302 -63.06 35.60 -46.98
N SER A 303 -63.64 36.55 -47.72
CA SER A 303 -64.94 36.34 -48.35
C SER A 303 -64.91 35.31 -49.49
N PHE A 304 -63.73 34.79 -49.89
CA PHE A 304 -63.58 33.75 -50.92
C PHE A 304 -62.59 32.65 -50.47
N GLY A 305 -63.09 31.63 -49.76
CA GLY A 305 -62.31 30.73 -48.89
C GLY A 305 -61.40 29.67 -49.54
N ASP A 306 -60.94 28.75 -48.68
CA ASP A 306 -59.99 27.64 -48.91
C ASP A 306 -60.22 26.83 -50.20
N GLN A 307 -61.45 26.82 -50.73
CA GLN A 307 -61.79 26.21 -52.01
C GLN A 307 -61.05 26.81 -53.20
N VAL A 308 -60.85 28.13 -53.23
CA VAL A 308 -60.19 28.78 -54.36
C VAL A 308 -58.71 28.40 -54.41
N ASP A 309 -58.07 28.31 -53.25
CA ASP A 309 -56.66 27.95 -53.15
C ASP A 309 -56.43 26.48 -53.57
N VAL A 310 -57.34 25.59 -53.18
CA VAL A 310 -57.38 24.20 -53.66
C VAL A 310 -57.48 24.14 -55.19
N ILE A 311 -58.42 24.88 -55.79
CA ILE A 311 -58.62 24.93 -57.24
C ILE A 311 -57.37 25.48 -57.95
N ILE A 312 -56.72 26.51 -57.38
CA ILE A 312 -55.47 27.06 -57.92
C ILE A 312 -54.36 26.01 -57.86
N LEU A 313 -54.16 25.33 -56.72
CA LEU A 313 -53.14 24.28 -56.57
C LEU A 313 -53.36 23.13 -57.54
N GLU A 314 -54.58 22.61 -57.66
CA GLU A 314 -54.95 21.58 -58.63
C GLU A 314 -54.58 21.99 -60.07
N LYS A 315 -54.83 23.27 -60.41
CA LYS A 315 -54.54 23.78 -61.75
C LYS A 315 -53.04 23.97 -62.00
N LEU A 316 -52.31 24.47 -61.01
CA LEU A 316 -50.86 24.61 -61.05
C LEU A 316 -50.17 23.25 -61.16
N TYR A 317 -50.68 22.23 -60.47
CA TYR A 317 -50.17 20.86 -60.52
C TYR A 317 -50.42 20.19 -61.87
N SER A 318 -51.66 20.21 -62.35
CA SER A 318 -52.08 19.42 -63.52
C SER A 318 -51.48 19.85 -64.85
N SER A 319 -51.24 21.15 -65.06
CA SER A 319 -50.88 21.65 -66.40
C SER A 319 -49.90 22.82 -66.42
N GLY A 320 -49.73 23.52 -65.29
CA GLY A 320 -48.94 24.75 -65.22
C GLY A 320 -49.53 25.87 -66.10
N ILE A 321 -50.05 26.93 -65.48
CA ILE A 321 -50.97 27.87 -66.13
C ILE A 321 -50.48 29.32 -66.02
N SER A 322 -50.77 30.15 -67.03
CA SER A 322 -50.54 31.62 -66.93
C SER A 322 -51.59 32.29 -66.04
N LEU A 323 -51.34 33.53 -65.58
CA LEU A 323 -52.31 34.24 -64.74
C LEU A 323 -53.62 34.49 -65.49
N GLU A 324 -53.54 34.82 -66.78
CA GLU A 324 -54.71 35.13 -67.61
C GLU A 324 -55.55 33.88 -67.88
N GLU A 325 -54.91 32.74 -68.14
CA GLU A 325 -55.61 31.45 -68.30
C GLU A 325 -56.22 30.98 -66.98
N LEU A 326 -55.53 31.19 -65.85
CA LEU A 326 -56.05 30.83 -64.53
C LEU A 326 -57.24 31.71 -64.15
N GLN A 327 -57.21 32.99 -64.49
CA GLN A 327 -58.35 33.89 -64.32
C GLN A 327 -59.57 33.40 -65.10
N SER A 328 -59.42 33.12 -66.40
CA SER A 328 -60.50 32.58 -67.23
C SER A 328 -61.02 31.24 -66.71
N PHE A 329 -60.14 30.38 -66.20
CA PHE A 329 -60.53 29.11 -65.59
C PHE A 329 -61.35 29.31 -64.31
N LEU A 330 -60.93 30.22 -63.42
CA LEU A 330 -61.66 30.55 -62.19
C LEU A 330 -63.03 31.18 -62.51
N GLU A 331 -63.10 32.07 -63.51
CA GLU A 331 -64.36 32.66 -63.97
C GLU A 331 -65.36 31.59 -64.47
N HIS A 332 -64.87 30.56 -65.18
CA HIS A 332 -65.69 29.40 -65.57
C HIS A 332 -66.19 28.58 -64.37
N GLN A 333 -65.45 28.57 -63.26
CA GLN A 333 -65.86 27.99 -61.98
C GLN A 333 -66.73 28.94 -61.14
N GLN A 334 -67.24 30.03 -61.73
CA GLN A 334 -68.04 31.07 -61.06
C GLN A 334 -67.27 31.82 -59.96
N ILE A 335 -65.93 31.83 -60.01
CA ILE A 335 -65.05 32.54 -59.09
C ILE A 335 -64.43 33.73 -59.83
N SER A 336 -64.92 34.94 -59.56
CA SER A 336 -64.38 36.16 -60.17
C SER A 336 -63.25 36.72 -59.32
N LEU A 337 -62.02 36.65 -59.84
CA LEU A 337 -60.82 37.26 -59.23
C LEU A 337 -60.05 38.05 -60.28
N SER A 338 -59.53 39.21 -59.90
CA SER A 338 -58.57 39.97 -60.70
C SER A 338 -57.21 39.27 -60.77
N LEU A 339 -56.44 39.56 -61.83
CA LEU A 339 -55.06 39.06 -61.96
C LEU A 339 -54.17 39.38 -60.75
N ASN A 340 -54.41 40.51 -60.09
CA ASN A 340 -53.65 40.89 -58.90
C ASN A 340 -54.02 40.03 -57.68
N GLU A 341 -55.30 39.69 -57.51
CA GLU A 341 -55.76 38.77 -56.47
C GLU A 341 -55.21 37.36 -56.69
N ILE A 342 -55.25 36.87 -57.92
CA ILE A 342 -54.67 35.57 -58.29
C ILE A 342 -53.17 35.56 -58.02
N ARG A 343 -52.44 36.61 -58.42
CA ARG A 343 -51.00 36.73 -58.16
C ARG A 343 -50.69 36.70 -56.66
N LYS A 344 -51.45 37.45 -55.85
CA LYS A 344 -51.29 37.43 -54.39
C LYS A 344 -51.55 36.05 -53.80
N ARG A 345 -52.56 35.33 -54.30
CA ARG A 345 -52.85 33.94 -53.88
C ARG A 345 -51.73 32.99 -54.25
N ILE A 346 -51.20 33.06 -55.47
CA ILE A 346 -50.03 32.24 -55.88
C ILE A 346 -48.81 32.57 -55.01
N GLN A 347 -48.56 33.84 -54.69
CA GLN A 347 -47.48 34.23 -53.77
C GLN A 347 -47.68 33.64 -52.36
N TYR A 348 -48.92 33.70 -51.84
CA TYR A 348 -49.27 33.10 -50.56
C TYR A 348 -49.08 31.58 -50.56
N LEU A 349 -49.55 30.88 -51.60
CA LEU A 349 -49.33 29.45 -51.78
C LEU A 349 -47.84 29.11 -51.92
N GLY A 350 -47.04 30.01 -52.52
CA GLY A 350 -45.59 29.89 -52.61
C GLY A 350 -44.85 29.89 -51.28
N LEU A 351 -45.51 30.27 -50.16
CA LEU A 351 -44.97 30.14 -48.80
C LEU A 351 -45.17 28.73 -48.21
N GLN A 352 -45.86 27.86 -48.92
CA GLN A 352 -46.21 26.51 -48.47
C GLN A 352 -45.79 25.44 -49.47
N PHE A 353 -45.87 25.77 -50.76
CA PHE A 353 -45.54 24.92 -51.88
C PHE A 353 -44.40 25.55 -52.69
N SER A 354 -43.49 24.72 -53.17
CA SER A 354 -42.49 25.12 -54.16
C SER A 354 -43.18 25.41 -55.49
N ILE A 355 -43.41 26.70 -55.80
CA ILE A 355 -44.04 27.12 -57.05
C ILE A 355 -42.98 27.62 -58.02
N GLY A 356 -42.76 26.84 -59.09
CA GLY A 356 -41.87 27.17 -60.18
C GLY A 356 -42.53 28.12 -61.19
N THR A 357 -41.69 28.74 -62.03
CA THR A 357 -42.16 29.56 -63.14
C THR A 357 -41.43 29.20 -64.42
N SER A 358 -42.16 29.15 -65.54
CA SER A 358 -41.60 28.91 -66.88
C SER A 358 -42.18 29.89 -67.87
N PHE A 359 -41.50 30.13 -68.98
CA PHE A 359 -42.02 30.95 -70.07
C PHE A 359 -42.51 30.04 -71.19
N LYS A 360 -43.82 30.06 -71.48
CA LYS A 360 -44.45 29.32 -72.57
C LYS A 360 -45.28 30.28 -73.42
N LYS A 361 -45.08 30.25 -74.74
CA LYS A 361 -45.81 31.11 -75.72
C LYS A 361 -45.79 32.61 -75.36
N GLY A 362 -44.67 33.12 -74.85
CA GLY A 362 -44.51 34.53 -74.47
C GLY A 362 -45.22 34.93 -73.17
N ARG A 363 -45.78 33.98 -72.43
CA ARG A 363 -46.42 34.20 -71.12
C ARG A 363 -45.68 33.46 -70.02
N LYS A 364 -45.76 34.00 -68.80
CA LYS A 364 -45.22 33.38 -67.60
C LYS A 364 -46.24 32.40 -67.04
N ASN A 365 -45.91 31.12 -67.05
CA ASN A 365 -46.71 30.06 -66.46
C ASN A 365 -46.17 29.70 -65.07
N TYR A 366 -47.09 29.45 -64.15
CA TYR A 366 -46.83 29.02 -62.78
C TYR A 366 -47.17 27.54 -62.69
N PHE A 367 -46.36 26.77 -61.98
CA PHE A 367 -46.57 25.34 -61.78
C PHE A 367 -46.00 24.89 -60.43
N ILE A 368 -46.47 23.77 -59.90
CA ILE A 368 -45.85 23.17 -58.72
C ILE A 368 -44.53 22.53 -59.14
N SER A 369 -43.42 23.03 -58.58
CA SER A 369 -42.10 22.46 -58.78
C SER A 369 -41.87 21.36 -57.77
N SER A 370 -41.48 20.18 -58.24
CA SER A 370 -41.00 19.13 -57.34
C SER A 370 -39.76 19.60 -56.58
N LEU A 371 -39.62 19.14 -55.34
CA LEU A 371 -38.41 19.26 -54.55
C LEU A 371 -37.53 18.02 -54.78
N PRO A 372 -36.20 18.18 -54.80
CA PRO A 372 -35.30 17.04 -54.90
C PRO A 372 -35.37 16.22 -53.62
N SER A 373 -35.46 14.88 -53.75
CA SER A 373 -35.15 14.00 -52.64
C SER A 373 -33.63 14.00 -52.40
N LEU A 374 -33.23 14.21 -51.15
CA LEU A 374 -31.84 14.18 -50.73
C LEU A 374 -31.51 12.75 -50.29
N GLU A 375 -31.33 11.87 -51.26
CA GLU A 375 -31.00 10.46 -51.02
C GLU A 375 -29.50 10.24 -50.85
N ASN A 376 -29.12 9.14 -50.19
CA ASN A 376 -27.74 8.67 -50.06
C ASN A 376 -26.82 9.71 -49.43
N THR A 377 -27.29 10.31 -48.35
CA THR A 377 -26.58 11.38 -47.64
C THR A 377 -25.50 10.81 -46.73
N ASN A 378 -24.64 11.69 -46.22
CA ASN A 378 -23.74 11.37 -45.11
C ASN A 378 -24.21 12.16 -43.90
N TYR A 379 -24.39 11.48 -42.77
CA TYR A 379 -24.68 12.08 -41.48
C TYR A 379 -23.54 11.73 -40.51
N SER A 380 -23.09 12.68 -39.69
CA SER A 380 -22.01 12.43 -38.74
C SER A 380 -22.42 12.87 -37.35
N ILE A 381 -22.12 12.04 -36.36
CA ILE A 381 -22.30 12.36 -34.95
C ILE A 381 -20.93 12.34 -34.29
N ASP A 382 -20.64 13.41 -33.56
CA ASP A 382 -19.43 13.56 -32.77
C ASP A 382 -19.80 13.47 -31.29
N LEU A 383 -19.27 12.45 -30.62
CA LEU A 383 -19.54 12.14 -29.23
C LEU A 383 -18.26 12.33 -28.42
N VAL A 384 -18.33 13.17 -27.39
CA VAL A 384 -17.23 13.45 -26.48
C VAL A 384 -17.65 13.09 -25.07
N ASP A 385 -17.29 11.88 -24.63
CA ASP A 385 -17.47 11.46 -23.24
C ASP A 385 -16.42 10.42 -22.80
N GLU A 386 -16.43 10.08 -21.50
CA GLU A 386 -15.51 9.12 -20.88
C GLU A 386 -16.04 7.67 -20.90
N LYS A 387 -17.21 7.42 -21.51
CA LYS A 387 -17.84 6.10 -21.46
C LYS A 387 -17.12 5.15 -22.38
N SER A 388 -17.01 3.90 -21.93
CA SER A 388 -16.52 2.80 -22.76
C SER A 388 -17.61 2.20 -23.67
N TYR A 389 -18.72 2.92 -23.87
CA TYR A 389 -19.85 2.45 -24.67
C TYR A 389 -20.69 3.63 -25.16
N ILE A 390 -21.40 3.42 -26.28
CA ILE A 390 -22.37 4.36 -26.85
C ILE A 390 -23.71 3.64 -26.94
N ASP A 391 -24.78 4.30 -26.49
CA ASP A 391 -26.13 3.74 -26.51
C ASP A 391 -27.01 4.51 -27.49
N PHE A 392 -27.68 3.77 -28.38
CA PHE A 392 -28.63 4.31 -29.35
C PHE A 392 -29.98 3.61 -29.25
N LEU A 393 -31.04 4.34 -29.60
CA LEU A 393 -32.35 3.78 -29.85
C LEU A 393 -32.70 3.93 -31.33
N PHE A 394 -33.13 2.84 -31.96
CA PHE A 394 -33.62 2.83 -33.34
C PHE A 394 -35.11 2.54 -33.36
N VAL A 395 -35.86 3.38 -34.07
CA VAL A 395 -37.30 3.27 -34.28
C VAL A 395 -37.60 3.49 -35.76
N ALA A 396 -38.76 3.03 -36.24
CA ALA A 396 -39.15 3.19 -37.64
C ALA A 396 -40.67 3.28 -37.77
N ASP A 397 -41.13 3.76 -38.94
CA ASP A 397 -42.50 3.62 -39.42
C ASP A 397 -43.52 4.13 -38.38
N SER A 398 -43.38 5.41 -38.00
CA SER A 398 -44.31 6.07 -37.06
C SER A 398 -45.68 6.30 -37.68
N HIS A 399 -45.73 6.46 -39.01
CA HIS A 399 -46.95 6.61 -39.81
C HIS A 399 -47.92 7.64 -39.20
N ILE A 400 -47.44 8.88 -38.99
CA ILE A 400 -48.22 9.94 -38.34
C ILE A 400 -49.19 10.59 -39.33
N TYR A 401 -50.46 10.77 -38.93
CA TYR A 401 -51.54 11.46 -39.65
C TYR A 401 -52.57 12.02 -38.64
N GLU A 402 -53.62 12.74 -39.09
CA GLU A 402 -54.49 13.49 -38.17
C GLU A 402 -55.18 12.62 -37.11
N ALA A 403 -55.58 11.39 -37.45
CA ALA A 403 -56.38 10.58 -36.55
C ALA A 403 -55.54 9.89 -35.45
N ASN A 404 -54.22 9.78 -35.61
CA ASN A 404 -53.35 9.09 -34.65
C ASN A 404 -52.42 10.00 -33.85
N ILE A 405 -52.49 11.33 -34.01
CA ILE A 405 -51.67 12.31 -33.26
C ILE A 405 -51.60 11.98 -31.76
N ARG A 406 -52.74 11.69 -31.12
CA ARG A 406 -52.76 11.38 -29.68
C ARG A 406 -51.94 10.14 -29.35
N ASN A 407 -52.09 9.07 -30.13
CA ASN A 407 -51.32 7.85 -29.95
C ASN A 407 -49.83 8.10 -30.22
N THR A 408 -49.51 8.92 -31.22
CA THR A 408 -48.12 9.34 -31.49
C THR A 408 -47.51 10.04 -30.28
N VAL A 409 -48.23 10.96 -29.63
CA VAL A 409 -47.75 11.64 -28.41
C VAL A 409 -47.42 10.61 -27.31
N ASP A 410 -48.32 9.67 -27.04
CA ASP A 410 -48.10 8.62 -26.04
C ASP A 410 -46.87 7.73 -26.37
N ILE A 411 -46.63 7.46 -27.66
CA ILE A 411 -45.45 6.72 -28.14
C ILE A 411 -44.16 7.51 -27.90
N PHE A 412 -44.16 8.81 -28.21
CA PHE A 412 -43.01 9.68 -27.97
C PHE A 412 -42.71 9.83 -26.47
N ASP A 413 -43.73 9.97 -25.62
CA ASP A 413 -43.55 9.94 -24.16
C ASP A 413 -42.87 8.64 -23.71
N SER A 414 -43.29 7.49 -24.26
CA SER A 414 -42.66 6.19 -23.97
C SER A 414 -41.20 6.12 -24.45
N ILE A 415 -40.87 6.71 -25.60
CA ILE A 415 -39.49 6.80 -26.11
C ILE A 415 -38.63 7.63 -25.16
N ILE A 416 -39.10 8.83 -24.82
CA ILE A 416 -38.38 9.76 -23.94
C ILE A 416 -38.18 9.15 -22.55
N ASP A 417 -39.23 8.57 -21.95
CA ASP A 417 -39.16 7.87 -20.66
C ASP A 417 -38.06 6.78 -20.68
N PHE A 418 -38.02 5.98 -21.75
CA PHE A 418 -37.04 4.91 -21.89
C PHE A 418 -35.62 5.49 -22.05
N CYS A 419 -35.44 6.51 -22.87
CA CYS A 419 -34.15 7.14 -23.11
C CYS A 419 -33.60 7.81 -21.85
N ILE A 420 -34.39 8.61 -21.13
CA ILE A 420 -33.99 9.23 -19.86
C ILE A 420 -33.57 8.16 -18.86
N LYS A 421 -34.40 7.12 -18.68
CA LYS A 421 -34.13 6.04 -17.73
C LYS A 421 -32.81 5.30 -18.00
N ASN A 422 -32.43 5.18 -19.28
CA ASN A 422 -31.24 4.42 -19.69
C ASN A 422 -30.05 5.31 -20.08
N GLY A 423 -30.18 6.64 -19.97
CA GLY A 423 -29.12 7.59 -20.33
C GLY A 423 -28.77 7.61 -21.82
N ILE A 424 -29.78 7.42 -22.68
CA ILE A 424 -29.66 7.43 -24.14
C ILE A 424 -29.90 8.85 -24.64
N SER A 425 -28.95 9.41 -25.38
CA SER A 425 -29.03 10.77 -25.91
C SER A 425 -29.38 10.85 -27.39
N GLN A 426 -29.37 9.73 -28.13
CA GLN A 426 -29.67 9.73 -29.58
C GLN A 426 -30.71 8.67 -29.95
N VAL A 427 -31.72 9.10 -30.70
CA VAL A 427 -32.79 8.26 -31.24
C VAL A 427 -32.84 8.42 -32.75
N PHE A 428 -32.71 7.32 -33.48
CA PHE A 428 -32.81 7.30 -34.94
C PHE A 428 -34.19 6.84 -35.38
N HIS A 429 -34.87 7.66 -36.18
CA HIS A 429 -36.11 7.33 -36.86
C HIS A 429 -35.80 6.95 -38.30
N LEU A 430 -36.04 5.70 -38.66
CA LEU A 430 -35.63 5.11 -39.94
C LEU A 430 -36.75 5.15 -40.96
N GLY A 431 -37.33 6.32 -41.25
CA GLY A 431 -38.32 6.50 -42.33
C GLY A 431 -39.78 6.29 -41.95
N ASP A 432 -40.65 6.66 -42.89
CA ASP A 432 -42.10 6.74 -42.80
C ASP A 432 -42.55 7.40 -41.49
N PHE A 433 -42.02 8.60 -41.26
CA PHE A 433 -42.37 9.39 -40.10
C PHE A 433 -43.84 9.81 -40.19
N PHE A 434 -44.26 10.27 -41.36
CA PHE A 434 -45.66 10.57 -41.69
C PHE A 434 -46.26 9.54 -42.66
N ASP A 435 -47.59 9.35 -42.61
CA ASP A 435 -48.33 8.47 -43.53
C ASP A 435 -49.25 9.28 -44.45
N PHE A 436 -48.68 9.89 -45.49
CA PHE A 436 -49.45 10.70 -46.44
C PHE A 436 -50.13 9.91 -47.55
N ASN A 437 -49.88 8.60 -47.66
CA ASN A 437 -50.59 7.75 -48.60
C ASN A 437 -52.11 7.74 -48.35
N ARG A 438 -52.56 8.11 -47.14
CA ARG A 438 -53.97 8.32 -46.79
C ARG A 438 -54.62 9.60 -47.35
N TYR A 439 -53.82 10.46 -47.95
CA TYR A 439 -54.23 11.70 -48.63
C TYR A 439 -54.36 11.49 -50.14
N CYS A 440 -54.01 10.30 -50.60
CA CYS A 440 -54.07 9.87 -51.99
C CYS A 440 -55.12 8.76 -52.10
N SER A 441 -56.37 9.09 -52.40
CA SER A 441 -57.31 8.05 -52.83
C SER A 441 -57.19 7.88 -54.34
N SER A 442 -56.76 6.69 -54.79
CA SER A 442 -56.84 6.30 -56.21
C SER A 442 -56.22 7.31 -57.19
N SER A 443 -54.95 7.68 -56.99
CA SER A 443 -54.16 8.54 -57.90
C SER A 443 -54.58 10.02 -57.94
N ILE A 444 -55.54 10.43 -57.11
CA ILE A 444 -55.98 11.82 -57.00
C ILE A 444 -55.59 12.33 -55.61
N TYR A 445 -54.76 13.37 -55.56
CA TYR A 445 -54.36 14.02 -54.32
C TYR A 445 -55.54 14.80 -53.73
N ASP A 446 -55.79 14.62 -52.44
CA ASP A 446 -56.73 15.43 -51.69
C ASP A 446 -56.06 16.77 -51.31
N PHE A 447 -56.05 17.70 -52.27
CA PHE A 447 -55.47 19.04 -52.11
C PHE A 447 -56.13 19.83 -50.97
N LYS A 448 -57.36 19.48 -50.58
CA LYS A 448 -58.04 20.10 -49.44
C LYS A 448 -57.37 19.71 -48.13
N LYS A 449 -57.05 18.42 -47.95
CA LYS A 449 -56.27 17.98 -46.78
C LYS A 449 -54.83 18.51 -46.82
N MET A 450 -54.23 18.59 -48.00
CA MET A 450 -52.90 19.19 -48.15
C MET A 450 -52.89 20.67 -47.76
N ALA A 451 -53.87 21.47 -48.17
CA ALA A 451 -53.93 22.88 -47.77
C ALA A 451 -53.95 23.07 -46.23
N ASN A 452 -54.38 22.03 -45.49
CA ASN A 452 -54.45 22.01 -44.04
C ASN A 452 -53.28 21.27 -43.36
N PHE A 453 -52.26 20.79 -44.10
CA PHE A 453 -51.15 20.04 -43.48
C PHE A 453 -50.42 20.87 -42.41
N LYS A 454 -50.36 22.20 -42.56
CA LYS A 454 -49.70 23.07 -41.58
C LYS A 454 -50.37 22.97 -40.22
N GLU A 455 -51.68 22.75 -40.19
CA GLU A 455 -52.42 22.55 -38.95
C GLU A 455 -52.03 21.23 -38.30
N LEU A 456 -51.92 20.13 -39.06
CA LEU A 456 -51.41 18.85 -38.57
C LEU A 456 -50.01 19.00 -37.98
N VAL A 457 -49.07 19.59 -38.73
CA VAL A 457 -47.69 19.75 -38.26
C VAL A 457 -47.63 20.68 -37.05
N SER A 458 -48.42 21.75 -37.02
CA SER A 458 -48.50 22.65 -35.84
C SER A 458 -49.02 21.92 -34.60
N GLN A 459 -50.08 21.10 -34.75
CA GLN A 459 -50.58 20.27 -33.65
C GLN A 459 -49.53 19.27 -33.15
N LEU A 460 -48.73 18.69 -34.04
CA LEU A 460 -47.64 17.79 -33.65
C LEU A 460 -46.50 18.52 -32.95
N ILE A 461 -46.08 19.69 -33.48
CA ILE A 461 -45.06 20.55 -32.86
C ILE A 461 -45.45 20.92 -31.43
N GLU A 462 -46.72 21.26 -31.20
CA GLU A 462 -47.24 21.65 -29.89
C GLU A 462 -47.39 20.48 -28.92
N ARG A 463 -47.71 19.28 -29.41
CA ARG A 463 -48.10 18.15 -28.55
C ARG A 463 -47.02 17.09 -28.34
N ILE A 464 -46.12 16.87 -29.30
CA ILE A 464 -45.02 15.92 -29.11
C ILE A 464 -44.13 16.49 -27.99
N PRO A 465 -43.87 15.72 -26.92
CA PRO A 465 -43.05 16.14 -25.79
C PRO A 465 -41.68 16.63 -26.24
N LYS A 466 -41.11 17.58 -25.49
CA LYS A 466 -39.79 18.16 -25.76
C LYS A 466 -38.82 17.71 -24.68
N GLU A 467 -37.69 17.14 -25.07
CA GLU A 467 -36.60 16.79 -24.16
C GLU A 467 -35.26 17.17 -24.79
N LYS A 468 -34.59 18.19 -24.24
CA LYS A 468 -33.37 18.78 -24.83
C LYS A 468 -32.14 17.87 -24.73
N SER A 469 -32.17 16.90 -23.82
CA SER A 469 -31.06 15.95 -23.64
C SER A 469 -31.09 14.80 -24.65
N ILE A 470 -32.12 14.71 -25.48
CA ILE A 470 -32.30 13.64 -26.48
C ILE A 470 -32.39 14.27 -27.87
N GLU A 471 -31.48 13.89 -28.76
CA GLU A 471 -31.54 14.24 -30.17
C GLU A 471 -32.29 13.15 -30.95
N HIS A 472 -33.29 13.57 -31.73
CA HIS A 472 -34.04 12.72 -32.64
C HIS A 472 -33.57 12.92 -34.07
N ILE A 473 -32.88 11.93 -34.62
CA ILE A 473 -32.33 11.98 -35.98
C ILE A 473 -33.29 11.25 -36.91
N ILE A 474 -33.92 11.98 -37.83
CA ILE A 474 -34.92 11.42 -38.75
C ILE A 474 -34.35 11.25 -40.15
N LEU A 475 -34.38 10.01 -40.62
CA LEU A 475 -34.33 9.65 -42.03
C LEU A 475 -35.77 9.61 -42.56
N GLY A 476 -36.07 10.28 -43.68
CA GLY A 476 -37.39 10.19 -44.31
C GLY A 476 -37.54 8.91 -45.14
N GLY A 477 -38.74 8.32 -45.14
CA GLY A 477 -39.08 7.12 -45.94
C GLY A 477 -39.85 7.46 -47.20
N ASN A 478 -40.38 6.44 -47.88
CA ASN A 478 -41.15 6.64 -49.10
C ASN A 478 -42.46 7.43 -48.87
N HIS A 479 -43.13 7.24 -47.74
CA HIS A 479 -44.35 7.99 -47.42
C HIS A 479 -44.05 9.49 -47.16
N ASP A 480 -42.84 9.80 -46.68
CA ASP A 480 -42.40 11.18 -46.46
C ASP A 480 -42.00 11.86 -47.78
N GLU A 481 -41.40 11.10 -48.71
CA GLU A 481 -41.02 11.58 -50.05
C GLU A 481 -42.22 11.83 -50.97
N ASP A 482 -43.34 11.15 -50.73
CA ASP A 482 -44.56 11.26 -51.53
C ASP A 482 -45.08 12.71 -51.61
N LEU A 483 -44.66 13.64 -50.77
CA LEU A 483 -45.06 15.05 -50.90
C LEU A 483 -44.04 15.94 -51.61
N LEU A 484 -42.80 15.47 -51.79
CA LEU A 484 -41.74 16.26 -52.43
C LEU A 484 -42.09 16.58 -53.88
N HIS A 485 -42.74 15.66 -54.60
CA HIS A 485 -43.19 15.91 -55.97
C HIS A 485 -44.33 16.95 -56.06
N LEU A 486 -45.02 17.20 -54.95
CA LEU A 486 -46.02 18.26 -54.80
C LEU A 486 -45.39 19.57 -54.30
N GLY A 487 -44.05 19.63 -54.25
CA GLY A 487 -43.32 20.81 -53.86
C GLY A 487 -43.36 21.09 -52.35
N VAL A 488 -43.67 20.08 -51.53
CA VAL A 488 -43.78 20.23 -50.07
C VAL A 488 -42.85 19.25 -49.38
N ASP A 489 -42.04 19.77 -48.45
CA ASP A 489 -41.16 18.96 -47.60
C ASP A 489 -41.60 19.14 -46.15
N LEU A 490 -42.51 18.27 -45.71
CA LEU A 490 -43.11 18.37 -44.37
C LEU A 490 -42.15 17.96 -43.28
N LEU A 491 -41.27 17.01 -43.57
CA LEU A 491 -40.29 16.55 -42.62
C LEU A 491 -39.32 17.69 -42.29
N LYS A 492 -38.78 18.40 -43.28
CA LYS A 492 -37.95 19.59 -43.02
C LYS A 492 -38.72 20.71 -42.35
N TYR A 493 -40.00 20.92 -42.70
CA TYR A 493 -40.82 21.92 -42.03
C TYR A 493 -41.01 21.60 -40.53
N PHE A 494 -41.31 20.35 -40.19
CA PHE A 494 -41.43 19.90 -38.79
C PHE A 494 -40.10 20.07 -38.03
N ILE A 495 -39.00 19.62 -38.63
CA ILE A 495 -37.66 19.68 -38.02
C ILE A 495 -37.21 21.13 -37.82
N ALA A 496 -37.51 22.05 -38.74
CA ALA A 496 -37.13 23.46 -38.61
C ALA A 496 -37.75 24.17 -37.38
N GLU A 497 -38.87 23.65 -36.87
CA GLU A 497 -39.57 24.18 -35.70
C GLU A 497 -39.22 23.45 -34.39
N ARG A 498 -38.34 22.45 -34.45
CA ARG A 498 -37.97 21.57 -33.31
C ARG A 498 -36.46 21.34 -33.25
N GLU A 499 -35.78 22.10 -32.40
CA GLU A 499 -34.30 22.10 -32.25
C GLU A 499 -33.71 20.75 -31.84
N GLU A 500 -34.49 19.89 -31.20
CA GLU A 500 -34.09 18.54 -30.79
C GLU A 500 -34.20 17.49 -31.89
N PHE A 501 -34.65 17.87 -33.09
CA PHE A 501 -34.71 17.00 -34.25
C PHE A 501 -33.67 17.40 -35.29
N SER A 502 -33.07 16.38 -35.92
CA SER A 502 -32.08 16.53 -36.98
C SER A 502 -32.49 15.73 -38.20
N PHE A 503 -32.16 16.25 -39.38
CA PHE A 503 -32.53 15.65 -40.66
C PHE A 503 -31.36 14.86 -41.26
N ALA A 504 -31.51 13.55 -41.42
CA ALA A 504 -30.50 12.66 -41.97
C ALA A 504 -30.66 12.40 -43.48
N GLY A 505 -31.58 13.09 -44.17
CA GLY A 505 -31.89 12.82 -45.59
C GLY A 505 -33.11 11.93 -45.77
N TYR A 506 -33.26 11.39 -46.98
CA TYR A 506 -34.32 10.46 -47.33
C TYR A 506 -33.76 9.12 -47.82
N GLN A 507 -34.54 8.06 -47.64
CA GLN A 507 -34.27 6.67 -47.99
C GLN A 507 -33.00 6.08 -47.40
N ASN A 508 -31.82 6.62 -47.70
CA ASN A 508 -30.55 6.06 -47.26
C ASN A 508 -29.63 7.17 -46.74
N SER A 509 -28.98 6.89 -45.62
CA SER A 509 -27.94 7.74 -45.04
C SER A 509 -26.80 6.90 -44.49
N LEU A 510 -25.57 7.32 -44.78
CA LEU A 510 -24.39 6.79 -44.13
C LEU A 510 -24.12 7.56 -42.85
N LEU A 511 -24.39 6.93 -41.71
CA LEU A 511 -24.09 7.43 -40.38
C LEU A 511 -22.63 7.15 -40.01
N LYS A 512 -21.85 8.21 -39.80
CA LYS A 512 -20.50 8.16 -39.25
C LYS A 512 -20.54 8.45 -37.76
N VAL A 513 -20.11 7.49 -36.94
CA VAL A 513 -20.03 7.68 -35.49
C VAL A 513 -18.59 7.97 -35.12
N ILE A 514 -18.35 9.16 -34.57
CA ILE A 514 -17.05 9.62 -34.11
C ILE A 514 -17.12 9.71 -32.58
N HIS A 515 -16.13 9.15 -31.89
CA HIS A 515 -16.02 9.18 -30.43
C HIS A 515 -14.62 9.63 -30.03
N ASN A 516 -14.52 10.76 -29.32
CA ASN A 516 -13.24 11.38 -28.94
C ASN A 516 -12.29 11.53 -30.15
N ASP A 517 -12.78 12.16 -31.22
CA ASP A 517 -12.08 12.38 -32.50
C ASP A 517 -11.69 11.11 -33.29
N ILE A 518 -12.15 9.93 -32.87
CA ILE A 518 -11.85 8.65 -33.52
C ILE A 518 -13.11 8.10 -34.20
N LEU A 519 -12.99 7.71 -35.47
CA LEU A 519 -14.06 7.02 -36.18
C LEU A 519 -14.30 5.64 -35.56
N VAL A 520 -15.47 5.46 -34.95
CA VAL A 520 -15.91 4.20 -34.35
C VAL A 520 -16.37 3.22 -35.42
N GLY A 521 -17.12 3.72 -36.41
CA GLY A 521 -17.64 2.91 -37.51
C GLY A 521 -18.56 3.70 -38.43
N ASN A 522 -18.85 3.10 -39.58
CA ASN A 522 -19.84 3.58 -40.53
C ASN A 522 -21.07 2.68 -40.47
N PHE A 523 -22.24 3.26 -40.31
CA PHE A 523 -23.50 2.55 -40.17
C PHE A 523 -24.46 2.99 -41.27
N LEU A 524 -25.22 2.06 -41.83
CA LEU A 524 -26.25 2.38 -42.81
C LEU A 524 -27.58 2.58 -42.10
N LEU A 525 -28.22 3.72 -42.35
CA LEU A 525 -29.63 3.95 -42.06
C LEU A 525 -30.38 3.86 -43.39
N SER A 526 -31.36 2.96 -43.50
CA SER A 526 -32.07 2.74 -44.76
C SER A 526 -33.58 2.53 -44.55
N HIS A 527 -34.38 3.10 -45.43
CA HIS A 527 -35.81 2.89 -45.60
C HIS A 527 -36.06 2.72 -47.11
N PRO A 528 -35.92 1.49 -47.62
CA PRO A 528 -35.94 1.25 -49.06
C PRO A 528 -37.37 1.23 -49.60
N TYR A 529 -37.58 1.83 -50.79
CA TYR A 529 -38.87 1.81 -51.51
C TYR A 529 -39.46 0.42 -51.76
N LYS A 530 -38.59 -0.60 -51.86
CA LYS A 530 -38.99 -1.98 -52.08
C LYS A 530 -38.66 -2.78 -50.84
N GLY A 531 -39.61 -3.62 -50.43
CA GLY A 531 -39.38 -4.62 -49.40
C GLY A 531 -38.13 -5.45 -49.67
N ILE A 532 -37.22 -5.54 -48.70
CA ILE A 532 -36.07 -6.43 -48.74
C ILE A 532 -36.55 -7.80 -48.27
N VAL A 533 -36.35 -8.81 -49.09
CA VAL A 533 -36.56 -10.20 -48.66
C VAL A 533 -35.44 -10.55 -47.67
N ARG A 534 -35.75 -11.20 -46.55
CA ARG A 534 -34.75 -11.52 -45.50
C ARG A 534 -33.45 -12.13 -46.02
N SER A 535 -33.52 -13.03 -47.00
CA SER A 535 -32.36 -13.67 -47.63
C SER A 535 -31.48 -12.73 -48.47
N GLY A 536 -31.94 -11.51 -48.73
CA GLY A 536 -31.27 -10.49 -49.54
C GLY A 536 -30.48 -9.44 -48.74
N LEU A 537 -30.62 -9.38 -47.41
CA LEU A 537 -29.98 -8.34 -46.59
C LEU A 537 -28.48 -8.23 -46.83
N LYS A 538 -27.76 -9.36 -46.89
CA LYS A 538 -26.32 -9.40 -47.16
C LYS A 538 -25.95 -8.80 -48.52
N GLY A 539 -26.79 -9.04 -49.54
CA GLY A 539 -26.62 -8.46 -50.87
C GLY A 539 -26.87 -6.95 -50.86
N GLU A 540 -27.92 -6.50 -50.17
CA GLU A 540 -28.24 -5.07 -50.04
C GLU A 540 -27.13 -4.29 -49.32
N VAL A 541 -26.65 -4.79 -48.17
CA VAL A 541 -25.54 -4.15 -47.44
C VAL A 541 -24.32 -4.01 -48.36
N LYS A 542 -23.96 -5.06 -49.10
CA LYS A 542 -22.85 -5.01 -50.05
C LYS A 542 -23.07 -4.00 -51.18
N ASN A 543 -24.28 -3.90 -51.73
CA ASN A 543 -24.61 -2.89 -52.74
C ASN A 543 -24.40 -1.47 -52.19
N PHE A 544 -24.77 -1.21 -50.94
CA PHE A 544 -24.54 0.07 -50.29
C PHE A 544 -23.06 0.32 -49.98
N GLU A 545 -22.29 -0.70 -49.59
CA GLU A 545 -20.83 -0.57 -49.44
C GLU A 545 -20.17 -0.12 -50.75
N GLU A 546 -20.59 -0.69 -51.88
CA GLU A 546 -20.15 -0.29 -53.21
C GLU A 546 -20.61 1.14 -53.55
N GLN A 547 -21.87 1.48 -53.27
CA GLN A 547 -22.46 2.79 -53.56
C GLN A 547 -21.79 3.93 -52.76
N PHE A 548 -21.55 3.72 -51.47
CA PHE A 548 -20.89 4.71 -50.60
C PHE A 548 -19.37 4.62 -50.64
N SER A 549 -18.81 3.62 -51.30
CA SER A 549 -17.37 3.35 -51.35
C SER A 549 -16.74 3.26 -49.95
N THR A 550 -17.42 2.57 -49.03
CA THR A 550 -16.97 2.37 -47.63
C THR A 550 -17.46 1.04 -47.07
N ASP A 551 -16.71 0.44 -46.15
CA ASP A 551 -17.17 -0.72 -45.37
C ASP A 551 -18.26 -0.28 -44.38
N ILE A 552 -19.33 -1.06 -44.29
CA ILE A 552 -20.45 -0.84 -43.38
C ILE A 552 -20.27 -1.77 -42.17
N SER A 553 -20.15 -1.16 -41.00
CA SER A 553 -20.04 -1.86 -39.72
C SER A 553 -21.33 -2.59 -39.38
N PHE A 554 -22.47 -1.93 -39.58
CA PHE A 554 -23.80 -2.51 -39.42
C PHE A 554 -24.87 -1.67 -40.14
N ALA A 555 -25.94 -2.31 -40.60
CA ALA A 555 -27.04 -1.65 -41.30
C ALA A 555 -28.38 -1.79 -40.57
N PHE A 556 -29.17 -0.72 -40.57
CA PHE A 556 -30.49 -0.63 -39.95
C PHE A 556 -31.53 -0.25 -41.00
N PHE A 557 -32.60 -1.04 -41.09
CA PHE A 557 -33.62 -0.96 -42.12
C PHE A 557 -35.02 -0.72 -41.52
N GLY A 558 -35.74 0.28 -42.01
CA GLY A 558 -37.19 0.48 -41.75
C GLY A 558 -38.07 -0.20 -42.81
N HIS A 559 -39.30 0.29 -43.01
CA HIS A 559 -40.25 -0.06 -44.08
C HIS A 559 -40.92 -1.44 -43.98
N HIS A 560 -40.24 -2.45 -43.45
CA HIS A 560 -40.71 -3.84 -43.56
C HIS A 560 -41.80 -4.22 -42.56
N HIS A 561 -42.07 -3.37 -41.56
CA HIS A 561 -43.06 -3.59 -40.51
C HIS A 561 -42.89 -4.99 -39.87
N SER A 562 -41.63 -5.32 -39.59
CA SER A 562 -41.23 -6.57 -38.94
C SER A 562 -39.95 -6.35 -38.15
N SER A 563 -39.74 -7.09 -37.06
CA SER A 563 -38.46 -7.13 -36.36
C SER A 563 -37.61 -8.30 -36.82
N TYR A 564 -36.35 -8.04 -37.22
CA TYR A 564 -35.41 -9.09 -37.60
C TYR A 564 -33.96 -8.64 -37.39
N LEU A 565 -33.09 -9.56 -36.98
CA LEU A 565 -31.66 -9.33 -36.79
C LEU A 565 -30.88 -10.45 -37.48
N ASP A 566 -29.98 -10.09 -38.40
CA ASP A 566 -29.07 -11.00 -39.08
C ASP A 566 -27.63 -10.53 -38.86
N LEU A 567 -26.95 -11.21 -37.93
CA LEU A 567 -25.58 -10.90 -37.55
C LEU A 567 -24.56 -11.28 -38.63
N GLU A 568 -24.87 -12.24 -39.51
CA GLU A 568 -23.98 -12.63 -40.60
C GLU A 568 -24.06 -11.63 -41.76
N ALA A 569 -25.27 -11.14 -42.04
CA ALA A 569 -25.51 -10.11 -43.03
C ALA A 569 -25.15 -8.69 -42.55
N LYS A 570 -24.78 -8.52 -41.27
CA LYS A 570 -24.58 -7.22 -40.61
C LYS A 570 -25.82 -6.29 -40.71
N GLY A 571 -27.04 -6.85 -40.63
CA GLY A 571 -28.28 -6.13 -40.88
C GLY A 571 -29.34 -6.31 -39.79
N CYS A 572 -30.06 -5.25 -39.47
CA CYS A 572 -31.22 -5.27 -38.58
C CYS A 572 -32.41 -4.58 -39.25
N ILE A 573 -33.54 -5.28 -39.30
CA ILE A 573 -34.84 -4.69 -39.64
C ILE A 573 -35.47 -4.22 -38.33
N VAL A 574 -35.69 -2.91 -38.26
CA VAL A 574 -36.29 -2.24 -37.11
C VAL A 574 -37.82 -2.35 -37.21
N PRO A 575 -38.51 -2.78 -36.14
CA PRO A 575 -39.95 -2.88 -36.15
C PRO A 575 -40.60 -1.51 -36.27
N SER A 576 -41.85 -1.50 -36.74
CA SER A 576 -42.65 -0.29 -36.78
C SER A 576 -43.10 0.10 -35.36
N LEU A 577 -43.19 1.40 -35.09
CA LEU A 577 -43.79 1.91 -33.85
C LEU A 577 -45.33 1.82 -33.84
N ALA A 578 -45.96 1.85 -35.02
CA ALA A 578 -47.41 2.01 -35.12
C ALA A 578 -48.12 0.86 -35.85
N VAL A 579 -47.47 0.22 -36.83
CA VAL A 579 -48.11 -0.64 -37.83
C VAL A 579 -47.32 -1.94 -38.07
N ASP A 580 -46.60 -2.43 -37.07
CA ASP A 580 -45.84 -3.68 -37.20
C ASP A 580 -46.79 -4.87 -37.36
N ARG A 581 -46.40 -5.83 -38.20
CA ARG A 581 -47.24 -7.00 -38.50
C ARG A 581 -47.31 -8.00 -37.35
N VAL A 582 -46.34 -7.96 -36.44
CA VAL A 582 -46.22 -8.88 -35.32
C VAL A 582 -46.33 -8.13 -34.00
N CYS A 583 -45.46 -7.14 -33.80
CA CYS A 583 -45.38 -6.42 -32.55
C CYS A 583 -44.69 -5.07 -32.73
N ASN A 584 -45.37 -3.99 -32.35
CA ASN A 584 -44.78 -2.66 -32.39
C ASN A 584 -43.61 -2.57 -31.41
N GLY A 585 -42.57 -1.82 -31.75
CA GLY A 585 -41.38 -1.82 -30.92
C GLY A 585 -40.25 -0.93 -31.41
N ALA A 586 -39.07 -1.20 -30.87
CA ALA A 586 -37.84 -0.50 -31.17
C ALA A 586 -36.63 -1.44 -31.00
N TRP A 587 -35.45 -0.98 -31.39
CA TRP A 587 -34.19 -1.63 -31.02
C TRP A 587 -33.33 -0.70 -30.18
N PHE A 588 -33.00 -1.15 -28.97
CA PHE A 588 -31.90 -0.56 -28.22
C PHE A 588 -30.60 -1.22 -28.63
N VAL A 589 -29.58 -0.43 -28.93
CA VAL A 589 -28.28 -0.91 -29.38
C VAL A 589 -27.19 -0.24 -28.56
N ARG A 590 -26.39 -1.05 -27.86
CA ARG A 590 -25.18 -0.60 -27.17
C ARG A 590 -23.95 -0.99 -27.97
N MET A 591 -23.15 -0.01 -28.35
CA MET A 591 -21.84 -0.18 -28.97
C MET A 591 -20.78 -0.16 -27.88
N ASN A 592 -20.19 -1.30 -27.54
CA ASN A 592 -19.11 -1.38 -26.57
C ASN A 592 -17.79 -1.03 -27.25
N LEU A 593 -17.05 -0.11 -26.63
CA LEU A 593 -15.78 0.40 -27.14
C LEU A 593 -14.61 -0.21 -26.37
N LYS A 594 -13.51 -0.45 -27.08
CA LYS A 594 -12.21 -0.76 -26.48
C LYS A 594 -11.17 0.15 -27.13
N GLU A 595 -10.51 0.97 -26.33
CA GLU A 595 -9.54 1.97 -26.82
C GLU A 595 -10.17 2.87 -27.91
N ASN A 596 -11.41 3.33 -27.68
CA ASN A 596 -12.22 4.12 -28.63
C ASN A 596 -12.56 3.44 -29.97
N HIS A 597 -12.24 2.15 -30.14
CA HIS A 597 -12.65 1.35 -31.30
C HIS A 597 -13.86 0.47 -30.97
N LEU A 598 -14.73 0.25 -31.95
CA LEU A 598 -15.87 -0.65 -31.81
C LEU A 598 -15.40 -2.08 -31.56
N ASN A 599 -15.74 -2.63 -30.39
CA ASN A 599 -15.37 -3.99 -29.99
C ASN A 599 -16.51 -4.98 -30.26
N ASN A 600 -17.72 -4.66 -29.78
CA ASN A 600 -18.92 -5.44 -30.03
C ASN A 600 -20.17 -4.57 -29.92
N MET A 601 -21.29 -5.07 -30.43
CA MET A 601 -22.61 -4.45 -30.34
C MET A 601 -23.58 -5.38 -29.61
N VAL A 602 -24.39 -4.80 -28.72
CA VAL A 602 -25.42 -5.51 -27.97
C VAL A 602 -26.77 -4.98 -28.41
N PHE A 603 -27.60 -5.86 -28.96
CA PHE A 603 -28.92 -5.55 -29.48
C PHE A 603 -29.99 -6.06 -28.51
N LYS A 604 -30.91 -5.19 -28.12
CA LYS A 604 -32.06 -5.52 -27.29
C LYS A 604 -33.35 -5.10 -27.99
N PRO A 605 -34.16 -6.06 -28.49
CA PRO A 605 -35.46 -5.71 -29.04
C PRO A 605 -36.35 -5.22 -27.90
N LEU A 606 -37.06 -4.14 -28.16
CA LEU A 606 -38.03 -3.55 -27.25
C LEU A 606 -39.42 -3.76 -27.83
N ILE A 607 -40.36 -4.20 -27.00
CA ILE A 607 -41.78 -4.24 -27.34
C ILE A 607 -42.45 -2.99 -26.80
N LEU A 608 -43.30 -2.37 -27.62
CA LEU A 608 -44.13 -1.24 -27.28
C LEU A 608 -45.53 -1.73 -26.89
N GLU A 609 -45.79 -1.80 -25.58
CA GLU A 609 -47.15 -1.99 -25.06
C GLU A 609 -47.73 -0.62 -24.65
N LYS A 610 -47.54 -0.23 -23.39
CA LYS A 610 -47.74 1.15 -22.90
C LYS A 610 -46.43 1.92 -22.74
N LYS A 611 -45.34 1.17 -22.61
CA LYS A 611 -43.96 1.64 -22.48
C LYS A 611 -43.07 0.69 -23.28
N LEU A 612 -41.87 1.13 -23.64
CA LEU A 612 -40.86 0.27 -24.25
C LEU A 612 -40.27 -0.68 -23.20
N VAL A 613 -40.38 -1.98 -23.45
CA VAL A 613 -39.89 -3.04 -22.55
C VAL A 613 -38.91 -3.94 -23.29
N PRO A 614 -37.68 -4.15 -22.78
CA PRO A 614 -36.71 -5.05 -23.38
C PRO A 614 -37.12 -6.51 -23.19
N VAL A 615 -36.92 -7.34 -24.21
CA VAL A 615 -37.38 -8.75 -24.21
C VAL A 615 -36.22 -9.74 -24.17
N SER A 616 -35.12 -9.44 -24.87
CA SER A 616 -33.95 -10.30 -24.98
C SER A 616 -32.68 -9.49 -25.23
N GLU A 617 -31.54 -10.18 -25.34
CA GLU A 617 -30.24 -9.56 -25.62
C GLU A 617 -29.45 -10.45 -26.60
N PHE A 618 -28.89 -9.84 -27.63
CA PHE A 618 -28.05 -10.50 -28.64
C PHE A 618 -26.71 -9.75 -28.77
N VAL A 619 -25.62 -10.49 -28.88
CA VAL A 619 -24.26 -9.90 -28.97
C VAL A 619 -23.66 -10.16 -30.34
N TYR A 620 -23.21 -9.10 -31.00
CA TYR A 620 -22.45 -9.13 -32.25
C TYR A 620 -21.01 -8.75 -31.97
N SER A 621 -20.08 -9.69 -32.14
CA SER A 621 -18.65 -9.39 -32.08
C SER A 621 -18.20 -8.88 -33.44
N VAL A 622 -17.66 -7.66 -33.49
CA VAL A 622 -17.14 -7.13 -34.75
C VAL A 622 -15.93 -7.98 -35.14
N PRO A 623 -15.90 -8.57 -36.34
CA PRO A 623 -14.72 -9.30 -36.80
C PRO A 623 -13.52 -8.36 -36.71
N LYS A 624 -12.44 -8.80 -36.04
CA LYS A 624 -11.20 -8.02 -36.03
C LYS A 624 -10.79 -7.85 -37.48
N CYS A 625 -10.75 -6.61 -37.96
CA CYS A 625 -10.13 -6.28 -39.23
C CYS A 625 -8.69 -6.81 -39.15
N GLU A 626 -8.42 -7.94 -39.79
CA GLU A 626 -7.05 -8.40 -40.00
C GLU A 626 -6.38 -7.27 -40.79
N LYS A 627 -5.45 -6.57 -40.14
CA LYS A 627 -4.70 -5.47 -40.74
C LYS A 627 -4.16 -5.95 -42.09
N THR A 628 -4.79 -5.49 -43.16
CA THR A 628 -4.20 -5.56 -44.49
C THR A 628 -3.07 -4.53 -44.46
N LEU A 629 -1.85 -5.06 -44.29
CA LEU A 629 -0.58 -4.32 -44.35
C LEU A 629 -0.38 -3.69 -45.74
#